data_AF-X1PDI3-F1
#
_entry.id   AF-X1PDI3-F1
#
_cell.length_a   1.000
_cell.length_b   1.000
_cell.length_c   1.000
_cell.angle_alpha   90.00
_cell.angle_beta   90.00
_cell.angle_gamma   90.00
#
_symmetry.space_group_name_H-M   'P 1'
#
loop_
_entity.id
_entity.type
_entity.pdbx_description
1 polymer ?
#
loop_
_entity_poly.entity_id
_entity_poly.type
_entity_poly.pdbx_seq_one_letter_code
_entity_poly.pdbx_strand_id
1 'polypeptide(L)'
;QNLEKLTQEGIFSVCRIDPIFPYVTDKIKELVELIERIESHGVSHIVTSILDIPLRIKRDVFSTIKKYFGVAMEWDYQRLYRENIDGYLNADINYRKRIFDGLRNACERKNLTFALCMEYELEKGEIIGLNQEFMSSRNCEGIDIPLYKREGRKFYPAVDCAGDCLYCTDPRCGIEDLAMGREGSRKDWRLKDYRRWSKEAKRKSSKMLFPDPM
;
A
#
# COMPACT_ATOMS: atom_id res chain seq x y z
N GLN A 1 -3.65 18.08 15.23
CA GLN A 1 -4.17 19.23 14.45
C GLN A 1 -4.77 18.83 13.10
N ASN A 2 -4.02 18.51 12.03
CA ASN A 2 -4.66 18.20 10.73
C ASN A 2 -5.46 16.89 10.75
N LEU A 3 -4.90 15.81 11.33
CA LEU A 3 -5.59 14.53 11.47
C LEU A 3 -6.90 14.67 12.26
N GLU A 4 -6.82 15.37 13.39
CA GLU A 4 -7.97 15.68 14.24
C GLU A 4 -9.07 16.44 13.50
N LYS A 5 -8.73 17.42 12.65
CA LYS A 5 -9.72 18.12 11.80
C LYS A 5 -10.39 17.15 10.82
N LEU A 6 -9.63 16.27 10.18
CA LEU A 6 -10.20 15.28 9.26
C LEU A 6 -11.16 14.35 10.00
N THR A 7 -10.76 13.86 11.18
CA THR A 7 -11.60 13.01 12.03
C THR A 7 -12.87 13.73 12.46
N GLN A 8 -12.79 14.99 12.90
CA GLN A 8 -13.94 15.80 13.32
C GLN A 8 -14.96 16.01 12.18
N GLU A 9 -14.48 16.10 10.94
CA GLU A 9 -15.31 16.20 9.73
C GLU A 9 -15.79 14.81 9.23
N GLY A 10 -15.53 13.72 9.97
CA GLY A 10 -15.92 12.36 9.59
C GLY A 10 -15.15 11.81 8.38
N ILE A 11 -13.99 12.38 8.06
CA ILE A 11 -13.15 11.94 6.94
C ILE A 11 -12.23 10.83 7.44
N PHE A 12 -12.34 9.66 6.81
CA PHE A 12 -11.44 8.53 7.08
C PHE A 12 -9.99 8.94 6.82
N SER A 13 -9.12 8.69 7.79
CA SER A 13 -7.72 9.10 7.73
C SER A 13 -6.79 7.90 7.89
N VAL A 14 -5.82 7.85 6.99
CA VAL A 14 -4.71 6.88 7.01
C VAL A 14 -3.45 7.62 7.41
N CYS A 15 -2.69 7.07 8.35
CA CYS A 15 -1.35 7.57 8.61
C CYS A 15 -0.31 6.64 8.00
N ARG A 16 0.55 7.19 7.13
CA ARG A 16 1.63 6.45 6.49
C ARG A 16 2.94 6.75 7.22
N ILE A 17 3.49 5.74 7.90
CA ILE A 17 4.85 5.76 8.46
C ILE A 17 5.75 5.11 7.42
N ASP A 18 5.98 5.83 6.32
CA ASP A 18 6.51 5.25 5.08
C ASP A 18 7.52 6.20 4.40
N PRO A 19 8.80 5.80 4.23
CA PRO A 19 9.42 4.58 4.74
C PRO A 19 9.98 4.76 6.16
N ILE A 20 10.14 3.64 6.87
CA ILE A 20 11.01 3.54 8.05
C ILE A 20 12.46 3.41 7.57
N PHE A 21 13.34 4.23 8.15
CA PHE A 21 14.76 4.23 7.86
C PHE A 21 15.50 3.39 8.92
N PRO A 22 16.12 2.26 8.54
CA PRO A 22 16.86 1.44 9.49
C PRO A 22 17.89 2.24 10.28
N TYR A 23 18.03 1.95 11.57
CA TYR A 23 18.91 2.61 12.53
C TYR A 23 18.69 4.11 12.76
N VAL A 24 17.78 4.75 12.02
CA VAL A 24 17.48 6.19 12.13
C VAL A 24 16.10 6.40 12.75
N THR A 25 15.07 5.71 12.23
CA THR A 25 13.68 5.84 12.70
C THR A 25 13.03 4.49 13.03
N ASP A 26 13.83 3.44 13.23
CA ASP A 26 13.36 2.05 13.38
C ASP A 26 13.23 1.57 14.83
N LYS A 27 13.42 2.46 15.81
CA LYS A 27 13.28 2.11 17.21
C LYS A 27 11.82 1.80 17.54
N ILE A 28 11.55 0.53 17.82
CA ILE A 28 10.18 0.04 18.03
C ILE A 28 9.43 0.82 19.10
N LYS A 29 10.09 1.20 20.21
CA LYS A 29 9.47 1.99 21.28
C LYS A 29 8.97 3.35 20.77
N GLU A 30 9.81 4.06 20.01
CA GLU A 30 9.47 5.38 19.46
C GLU A 30 8.36 5.28 18.41
N LEU A 31 8.38 4.22 17.59
CA LEU A 31 7.32 3.96 16.61
C LEU A 31 5.99 3.61 17.28
N VAL A 32 6.00 2.85 18.36
CA VAL A 32 4.78 2.55 19.14
C VAL A 32 4.24 3.81 19.82
N GLU A 33 5.10 4.63 20.42
CA GLU A 33 4.71 5.94 20.97
C GLU A 33 4.12 6.87 19.88
N LEU A 34 4.63 6.80 18.65
CA LEU A 34 4.08 7.52 17.51
C LEU A 34 2.67 7.01 17.16
N ILE A 35 2.47 5.69 17.07
CA ILE A 35 1.16 5.09 16.83
C ILE A 35 0.15 5.52 17.91
N GLU A 36 0.58 5.56 19.18
CA GLU A 36 -0.25 6.03 20.30
C GLU A 36 -0.71 7.47 20.13
N ARG A 37 0.21 8.34 19.71
CA ARG A 37 -0.13 9.74 19.44
C ARG A 37 -1.03 9.87 18.22
N ILE A 38 -0.87 9.04 17.21
CA ILE A 38 -1.69 9.08 15.99
C ILE A 38 -3.12 8.63 16.29
N GLU A 39 -3.27 7.54 17.03
CA GLU A 39 -4.57 7.01 17.46
C GLU A 39 -5.38 8.03 18.24
N SER A 40 -4.74 8.77 19.17
CA SER A 40 -5.41 9.80 19.96
C SER A 40 -5.94 10.99 19.14
N HIS A 41 -5.59 11.09 17.85
CA HIS A 41 -6.14 12.06 16.90
C HIS A 41 -7.19 11.45 15.95
N GLY A 42 -7.62 10.21 16.18
CA GLY A 42 -8.73 9.56 15.49
C GLY A 42 -8.39 8.88 14.16
N VAL A 43 -7.10 8.64 13.89
CA VAL A 43 -6.69 7.79 12.78
C VAL A 43 -7.09 6.35 13.06
N SER A 44 -7.55 5.63 12.04
CA SER A 44 -8.04 4.25 12.12
C SER A 44 -7.17 3.23 11.39
N HIS A 45 -6.23 3.69 10.57
CA HIS A 45 -5.38 2.83 9.74
C HIS A 45 -3.94 3.33 9.64
N ILE A 46 -3.00 2.40 9.76
CA ILE A 46 -1.56 2.64 9.58
C ILE A 46 -1.04 1.87 8.38
N VAL A 47 -0.28 2.57 7.52
CA VAL A 47 0.51 1.95 6.44
C VAL A 47 1.99 2.20 6.70
N THR A 48 2.83 1.20 6.48
CA THR A 48 4.30 1.36 6.63
C THR A 48 5.08 0.59 5.57
N SER A 49 6.36 0.91 5.44
CA SER A 49 7.34 0.12 4.71
C SER A 49 8.72 0.34 5.35
N ILE A 50 9.69 -0.46 4.93
CA ILE A 50 11.10 -0.21 5.15
C ILE A 50 11.65 0.44 3.89
N LEU A 51 12.58 1.38 4.04
CA LEU A 51 13.20 2.04 2.89
C LEU A 51 13.76 0.99 1.93
N ASP A 52 13.32 1.02 0.68
CA ASP A 52 13.96 0.32 -0.43
C ASP A 52 14.96 1.22 -1.15
N ILE A 53 16.11 0.65 -1.52
CA ILE A 53 17.17 1.40 -2.19
C ILE A 53 17.26 0.97 -3.66
N PRO A 54 16.85 1.81 -4.62
CA PRO A 54 16.99 1.47 -6.03
C PRO A 54 18.46 1.26 -6.38
N LEU A 55 18.78 0.14 -7.05
CA LEU A 55 20.18 -0.23 -7.34
C LEU A 55 20.94 0.85 -8.12
N ARG A 56 20.24 1.62 -8.95
CA ARG A 56 20.80 2.71 -9.77
C ARG A 56 21.38 3.85 -8.94
N ILE A 57 20.81 4.13 -7.76
CA ILE A 57 21.22 5.25 -6.90
C ILE A 57 21.84 4.80 -5.57
N LYS A 58 22.09 3.49 -5.40
CA LYS A 58 22.58 2.93 -4.12
C LYS A 58 23.82 3.61 -3.56
N ARG A 59 24.74 4.03 -4.44
CA ARG A 59 25.98 4.73 -4.05
C ARG A 59 25.68 6.11 -3.48
N ASP A 60 24.73 6.82 -4.08
CA ASP A 60 24.33 8.15 -3.62
C ASP A 60 23.59 8.07 -2.29
N VAL A 61 22.73 7.06 -2.12
CA VAL A 61 22.07 6.78 -0.84
C VAL A 61 23.10 6.47 0.25
N PHE A 62 24.02 5.53 0.03
CA PHE A 62 25.03 5.19 1.04
C PHE A 62 26.00 6.34 1.34
N SER A 63 26.41 7.12 0.33
CA SER A 63 27.24 8.30 0.57
C SER A 63 26.49 9.40 1.34
N THR A 64 25.18 9.52 1.13
CA THR A 64 24.31 10.41 1.92
C THR A 64 24.21 9.93 3.36
N ILE A 65 23.95 8.64 3.59
CA ILE A 65 23.93 8.06 4.94
C ILE A 65 25.26 8.30 5.65
N LYS A 66 26.40 8.05 4.97
CA LYS A 66 27.73 8.33 5.49
C LYS A 66 27.90 9.80 5.87
N LYS A 67 27.48 10.72 5.01
CA LYS A 67 27.63 12.17 5.21
C LYS A 67 26.89 12.65 6.45
N TYR A 68 25.65 12.18 6.67
CA TYR A 68 24.79 12.67 7.75
C TYR A 68 24.90 11.86 9.04
N PHE A 69 25.18 10.56 8.96
CA PHE A 69 25.16 9.64 10.11
C PHE A 69 26.50 8.94 10.36
N GLY A 70 27.51 9.20 9.53
CA GLY A 70 28.88 8.70 9.72
C GLY A 70 29.17 7.35 9.02
N VAL A 71 30.45 7.01 8.98
CA VAL A 71 30.98 5.80 8.32
C VAL A 71 30.38 4.52 8.90
N ALA A 72 30.20 4.45 10.22
CA ALA A 72 29.64 3.26 10.87
C ALA A 72 28.20 2.97 10.36
N MET A 73 27.38 4.01 10.20
CA MET A 73 26.01 3.86 9.70
C MET A 73 25.96 3.37 8.25
N GLU A 74 26.88 3.85 7.40
CA GLU A 74 27.03 3.34 6.04
C GLU A 74 27.30 1.83 6.04
N TRP A 75 28.22 1.36 6.89
CA TRP A 75 28.52 -0.07 7.03
C TRP A 75 27.33 -0.86 7.54
N ASP A 76 26.58 -0.33 8.50
CA ASP A 76 25.39 -0.98 9.05
C ASP A 76 24.32 -1.16 7.96
N TYR A 77 24.07 -0.12 7.16
CA TYR A 77 23.20 -0.20 5.98
C TYR A 77 23.71 -1.24 4.97
N GLN A 78 24.99 -1.20 4.57
CA GLN A 78 25.53 -2.17 3.63
C GLN A 78 25.43 -3.61 4.12
N ARG A 79 25.53 -3.84 5.44
CA ARG A 79 25.35 -5.17 6.03
C ARG A 79 23.89 -5.58 6.13
N LEU A 80 22.96 -4.65 6.31
CA LEU A 80 21.54 -4.95 6.44
C LEU A 80 20.86 -5.17 5.07
N TYR A 81 21.27 -4.40 4.07
CA TYR A 81 20.64 -4.37 2.75
C TYR A 81 21.30 -5.38 1.80
N ARG A 82 20.73 -6.58 1.70
CA ARG A 82 21.31 -7.72 0.97
C ARG A 82 20.40 -8.31 -0.10
N GLU A 83 19.10 -8.07 -0.01
CA GLU A 83 18.11 -8.71 -0.87
C GLU A 83 17.87 -7.85 -2.10
N ASN A 84 17.98 -8.43 -3.30
CA ASN A 84 17.66 -7.72 -4.54
C ASN A 84 16.32 -8.22 -5.07
N ILE A 85 15.28 -7.40 -4.94
CA ILE A 85 13.92 -7.68 -5.39
C ILE A 85 13.58 -6.65 -6.45
N ASP A 86 13.35 -7.10 -7.69
CA ASP A 86 12.95 -6.27 -8.83
C ASP A 86 13.82 -5.01 -9.06
N GLY A 87 15.12 -5.09 -8.82
CA GLY A 87 16.05 -3.98 -9.01
C GLY A 87 16.14 -2.99 -7.84
N TYR A 88 15.56 -3.35 -6.70
CA TYR A 88 15.65 -2.63 -5.43
C TYR A 88 16.37 -3.48 -4.39
N LEU A 89 17.28 -2.84 -3.68
CA LEU A 89 17.96 -3.44 -2.55
C LEU A 89 17.08 -3.26 -1.31
N ASN A 90 16.63 -4.38 -0.77
CA ASN A 90 15.77 -4.50 0.41
C ASN A 90 16.64 -4.87 1.62
N ALA A 91 16.20 -4.42 2.80
CA ALA A 91 16.75 -4.87 4.07
C ALA A 91 16.46 -6.36 4.30
N ASP A 92 17.32 -7.03 5.10
CA ASP A 92 17.15 -8.42 5.50
C ASP A 92 15.71 -8.71 5.98
N ILE A 93 15.13 -9.78 5.46
CA ILE A 93 13.74 -10.15 5.70
C ILE A 93 13.41 -10.33 7.17
N ASN A 94 14.32 -10.91 7.97
CA ASN A 94 14.07 -11.12 9.40
C ASN A 94 14.06 -9.79 10.16
N TYR A 95 14.88 -8.84 9.73
CA TYR A 95 14.84 -7.49 10.26
C TYR A 95 13.49 -6.81 9.94
N ARG A 96 13.02 -6.89 8.68
CA ARG A 96 11.75 -6.28 8.25
C ARG A 96 10.55 -6.89 8.97
N LYS A 97 10.43 -8.24 8.97
CA LYS A 97 9.36 -8.97 9.65
C LYS A 97 9.29 -8.66 11.14
N ARG A 98 10.43 -8.53 11.83
CA ARG A 98 10.45 -8.16 13.26
C ARG A 98 9.84 -6.77 13.51
N ILE A 99 10.13 -5.79 12.65
CA ILE A 99 9.54 -4.46 12.76
C ILE A 99 8.03 -4.53 12.48
N PHE A 100 7.64 -5.18 11.38
CA PHE A 100 6.24 -5.28 11.00
C PHE A 100 5.39 -5.99 12.05
N ASP A 101 5.89 -7.09 12.62
CA ASP A 101 5.21 -7.79 13.73
C ASP A 101 5.00 -6.85 14.93
N GLY A 102 6.05 -6.12 15.34
CA GLY A 102 5.95 -5.17 16.45
C GLY A 102 4.91 -4.07 16.22
N LEU A 103 4.86 -3.51 15.00
CA LEU A 103 3.92 -2.44 14.64
C LEU A 103 2.50 -2.95 14.47
N ARG A 104 2.31 -4.10 13.80
CA ARG A 104 1.01 -4.76 13.67
C ARG A 104 0.42 -5.03 15.04
N ASN A 105 1.18 -5.67 15.93
CA ASN A 105 0.73 -5.99 17.28
C ASN A 105 0.39 -4.73 18.10
N ALA A 106 1.12 -3.62 17.88
CA ALA A 106 0.80 -2.35 18.52
C ALA A 106 -0.50 -1.72 18.00
N CYS A 107 -0.75 -1.83 16.69
CA CYS A 107 -2.00 -1.38 16.07
C CYS A 107 -3.19 -2.21 16.57
N GLU A 108 -3.07 -3.54 16.58
CA GLU A 108 -4.14 -4.45 17.01
C GLU A 108 -4.58 -4.18 18.46
N ARG A 109 -3.63 -3.96 19.38
CA ARG A 109 -3.93 -3.59 20.78
C ARG A 109 -4.71 -2.29 20.93
N LYS A 110 -4.79 -1.47 19.88
CA LYS A 110 -5.45 -0.17 19.87
C LYS A 110 -6.63 -0.12 18.90
N ASN A 111 -7.07 -1.26 18.39
CA ASN A 111 -8.14 -1.36 17.39
C ASN A 111 -7.85 -0.56 16.11
N LEU A 112 -6.57 -0.40 15.77
CA LEU A 112 -6.15 0.15 14.48
C LEU A 112 -5.94 -0.99 13.48
N THR A 113 -6.31 -0.74 12.24
CA THR A 113 -5.93 -1.62 11.13
C THR A 113 -4.53 -1.28 10.63
N PHE A 114 -3.86 -2.25 10.02
CA PHE A 114 -2.46 -2.15 9.61
C PHE A 114 -2.25 -2.77 8.22
N ALA A 115 -1.40 -2.15 7.41
CA ALA A 115 -0.95 -2.68 6.13
C ALA A 115 0.49 -2.26 5.83
N LEU A 116 1.11 -2.98 4.89
CA LEU A 116 2.43 -2.68 4.35
C LEU A 116 2.31 -2.09 2.94
N CYS A 117 3.21 -1.17 2.58
CA CYS A 117 3.29 -0.64 1.22
C CYS A 117 4.43 -1.30 0.45
N MET A 118 4.12 -2.00 -0.63
CA MET A 118 5.12 -2.55 -1.56
C MET A 118 6.18 -3.44 -0.88
N GLU A 119 5.79 -4.15 0.18
CA GLU A 119 6.68 -5.03 0.93
C GLU A 119 6.60 -6.47 0.43
N TYR A 120 7.75 -7.05 0.09
CA TYR A 120 7.85 -8.38 -0.50
C TYR A 120 8.97 -9.22 0.14
N GLU A 121 8.88 -10.53 0.00
CA GLU A 121 9.97 -11.45 0.29
C GLU A 121 10.25 -12.38 -0.90
N LEU A 122 11.49 -12.84 -1.00
CA LEU A 122 11.88 -13.87 -1.96
C LEU A 122 11.83 -15.24 -1.29
N GLU A 123 10.83 -16.05 -1.62
CA GLU A 123 10.72 -17.43 -1.14
C GLU A 123 10.89 -18.40 -2.31
N LYS A 124 11.93 -19.24 -2.27
CA LYS A 124 12.22 -20.25 -3.32
C LYS A 124 12.28 -19.69 -4.75
N GLY A 125 12.64 -18.41 -4.90
CA GLY A 125 12.73 -17.72 -6.19
C GLY A 125 11.46 -16.97 -6.61
N GLU A 126 10.38 -17.10 -5.84
CA GLU A 126 9.12 -16.38 -6.07
C GLU A 126 9.05 -15.13 -5.19
N ILE A 127 8.44 -14.06 -5.72
CA ILE A 127 8.20 -12.81 -4.99
C ILE A 127 6.83 -12.91 -4.33
N ILE A 128 6.80 -12.89 -3.00
CA ILE A 128 5.59 -13.00 -2.20
C ILE A 128 5.35 -11.67 -1.47
N GLY A 129 4.12 -11.15 -1.53
CA GLY A 129 3.74 -9.92 -0.83
C GLY A 129 3.52 -10.15 0.66
N LEU A 130 4.20 -9.37 1.51
CA LEU A 130 4.15 -9.53 2.96
C LEU A 130 2.80 -9.14 3.58
N ASN A 131 1.94 -8.42 2.86
CA ASN A 131 0.57 -8.17 3.31
C ASN A 131 -0.27 -9.45 3.48
N GLN A 132 0.12 -10.58 2.89
CA GLN A 132 -0.54 -11.87 3.17
C GLN A 132 -0.39 -12.30 4.64
N GLU A 133 0.68 -11.83 5.30
CA GLU A 133 1.00 -12.16 6.69
C GLU A 133 0.63 -11.01 7.65
N PHE A 134 0.92 -9.77 7.28
CA PHE A 134 0.85 -8.64 8.22
C PHE A 134 -0.39 -7.76 8.11
N MET A 135 -1.10 -7.77 6.97
CA MET A 135 -2.25 -6.88 6.80
C MET A 135 -3.43 -7.34 7.67
N SER A 136 -4.02 -6.40 8.42
CA SER A 136 -5.23 -6.66 9.23
C SER A 136 -6.50 -6.03 8.65
N SER A 137 -6.39 -5.27 7.57
CA SER A 137 -7.50 -4.73 6.78
C SER A 137 -7.82 -5.61 5.57
N ARG A 138 -8.94 -5.32 4.87
CA ARG A 138 -9.30 -5.98 3.60
C ARG A 138 -8.54 -5.42 2.40
N ASN A 139 -8.03 -4.20 2.52
CA ASN A 139 -7.23 -3.56 1.47
C ASN A 139 -6.09 -2.74 2.10
N CYS A 140 -5.17 -2.27 1.26
CA CYS A 140 -3.96 -1.59 1.70
C CYS A 140 -4.19 -0.22 2.36
N GLU A 141 -5.37 0.37 2.20
CA GLU A 141 -5.70 1.71 2.71
C GLU A 141 -6.67 1.66 3.90
N GLY A 142 -7.10 0.47 4.33
CA GLY A 142 -8.00 0.30 5.48
C GLY A 142 -9.46 0.69 5.22
N ILE A 143 -9.81 1.13 4.01
CA ILE A 143 -11.19 1.47 3.61
C ILE A 143 -11.45 1.05 2.17
N ASP A 144 -12.57 0.40 1.92
CA ASP A 144 -12.94 0.02 0.56
C ASP A 144 -13.43 1.26 -0.19
N ILE A 145 -12.83 1.52 -1.36
CA ILE A 145 -13.17 2.68 -2.20
C ILE A 145 -13.81 2.16 -3.49
N PRO A 146 -15.11 2.42 -3.73
CA PRO A 146 -15.76 2.06 -4.98
C PRO A 146 -15.06 2.68 -6.19
N LEU A 147 -15.34 2.17 -7.39
CA LEU A 147 -14.85 2.82 -8.60
C LEU A 147 -15.57 4.15 -8.82
N TYR A 148 -14.81 5.21 -9.13
CA TYR A 148 -15.35 6.51 -9.47
C TYR A 148 -15.12 6.86 -10.93
N LYS A 149 -16.09 7.53 -11.53
CA LYS A 149 -15.97 8.19 -12.83
C LYS A 149 -15.93 9.70 -12.62
N ARG A 150 -15.19 10.39 -13.49
CA ARG A 150 -15.16 11.85 -13.51
C ARG A 150 -16.19 12.39 -14.50
N GLU A 151 -17.05 13.28 -14.03
CA GLU A 151 -17.98 14.04 -14.85
C GLU A 151 -17.71 15.53 -14.63
N GLY A 152 -17.18 16.19 -15.67
CA GLY A 152 -16.69 17.57 -15.58
C GLY A 152 -15.58 17.72 -14.53
N ARG A 153 -15.89 18.42 -13.43
CA ARG A 153 -14.96 18.69 -12.30
C ARG A 153 -15.21 17.81 -11.06
N LYS A 154 -16.23 16.95 -11.08
CA LYS A 154 -16.62 16.13 -9.92
C LYS A 154 -16.42 14.64 -10.21
N PHE A 155 -16.26 13.87 -9.14
CA PHE A 155 -16.21 12.41 -9.18
C PHE A 155 -17.50 11.85 -8.63
N TYR A 156 -18.02 10.82 -9.29
CA TYR A 156 -19.24 10.12 -8.90
C TYR A 156 -18.97 8.62 -8.89
N PRO A 157 -19.58 7.85 -7.97
CA PRO A 157 -19.52 6.41 -8.03
C PRO A 157 -19.94 5.93 -9.42
N ALA A 158 -19.10 5.09 -10.02
CA ALA A 158 -19.35 4.53 -11.34
C ALA A 158 -20.39 3.41 -11.30
N VAL A 159 -20.43 2.68 -10.18
CA VAL A 159 -21.36 1.60 -9.87
C VAL A 159 -21.61 1.50 -8.38
N ASP A 160 -22.72 0.86 -8.01
CA ASP A 160 -23.03 0.47 -6.64
C ASP A 160 -22.26 -0.83 -6.29
N CYS A 161 -20.99 -0.68 -5.92
CA CYS A 161 -20.15 -1.77 -5.43
C CYS A 161 -19.38 -1.35 -4.18
N ALA A 162 -18.96 -2.32 -3.37
CA ALA A 162 -18.25 -2.06 -2.12
C ALA A 162 -16.84 -1.47 -2.31
N GLY A 163 -16.20 -1.68 -3.48
CA GLY A 163 -14.81 -1.26 -3.73
C GLY A 163 -13.76 -2.30 -3.33
N ASP A 164 -14.15 -3.40 -2.70
CA ASP A 164 -13.26 -4.48 -2.30
C ASP A 164 -12.94 -5.44 -3.48
N CYS A 165 -12.11 -4.96 -4.40
CA CYS A 165 -11.78 -5.73 -5.61
C CYS A 165 -10.98 -7.01 -5.28
N LEU A 166 -10.16 -7.01 -4.22
CA LEU A 166 -9.31 -8.13 -3.82
C LEU A 166 -10.11 -9.38 -3.47
N TYR A 167 -11.31 -9.22 -2.92
CA TYR A 167 -12.21 -10.32 -2.58
C TYR A 167 -13.46 -10.37 -3.46
N CYS A 168 -13.54 -9.54 -4.51
CA CYS A 168 -14.69 -9.51 -5.41
C CYS A 168 -14.77 -10.78 -6.25
N THR A 169 -15.93 -11.45 -6.25
CA THR A 169 -16.24 -12.59 -7.14
C THR A 169 -17.32 -12.25 -8.17
N ASP A 170 -18.10 -11.20 -7.93
CA ASP A 170 -19.18 -10.69 -8.78
C ASP A 170 -18.91 -9.21 -9.19
N PRO A 171 -18.30 -8.97 -10.37
CA PRO A 171 -17.87 -7.64 -10.81
C PRO A 171 -19.04 -6.83 -11.36
N ARG A 172 -19.91 -6.33 -10.47
CA ARG A 172 -21.02 -5.42 -10.82
C ARG A 172 -20.58 -4.15 -11.55
N CYS A 173 -19.30 -3.79 -11.45
CA CYS A 173 -18.67 -2.73 -12.23
C CYS A 173 -18.60 -3.01 -13.74
N GLY A 174 -18.83 -4.26 -14.17
CA GLY A 174 -18.71 -4.69 -15.56
C GLY A 174 -17.27 -4.80 -16.06
N ILE A 175 -16.29 -4.79 -15.14
CA ILE A 175 -14.86 -5.02 -15.38
C ILE A 175 -14.49 -6.37 -14.77
N GLU A 176 -14.55 -7.43 -15.58
CA GLU A 176 -14.31 -8.82 -15.13
C GLU A 176 -12.95 -9.01 -14.46
N ASP A 177 -11.94 -8.28 -14.95
CA ASP A 177 -10.59 -8.30 -14.40
C ASP A 177 -10.55 -7.95 -12.90
N LEU A 178 -11.43 -7.05 -12.44
CA LEU A 178 -11.43 -6.59 -11.04
C LEU A 178 -12.11 -7.56 -10.06
N ALA A 179 -12.64 -8.69 -10.54
CA ALA A 179 -13.09 -9.79 -9.67
C ALA A 179 -11.89 -10.63 -9.18
N MET A 180 -11.00 -10.02 -8.40
CA MET A 180 -9.72 -10.61 -7.98
C MET A 180 -9.86 -11.67 -6.88
N GLY A 181 -11.08 -11.87 -6.37
CA GLY A 181 -11.41 -12.97 -5.47
C GLY A 181 -11.61 -14.30 -6.19
N ARG A 182 -11.68 -14.31 -7.52
CA ARG A 182 -11.79 -15.54 -8.33
C ARG A 182 -10.47 -16.29 -8.38
N GLU A 183 -10.54 -17.62 -8.38
CA GLU A 183 -9.36 -18.47 -8.53
C GLU A 183 -8.62 -18.18 -9.85
N GLY A 184 -7.29 -18.08 -9.80
CA GLY A 184 -6.46 -17.77 -10.97
C GLY A 184 -6.57 -16.33 -11.50
N SER A 185 -7.33 -15.46 -10.84
CA SER A 185 -7.42 -14.06 -11.24
C SER A 185 -6.09 -13.32 -11.07
N ARG A 186 -5.82 -12.42 -12.01
CA ARG A 186 -4.65 -11.55 -11.97
C ARG A 186 -4.85 -10.49 -10.89
N LYS A 187 -3.78 -10.17 -10.13
CA LYS A 187 -3.83 -9.19 -9.03
C LYS A 187 -2.98 -7.95 -9.26
N ASP A 188 -2.24 -7.91 -10.36
CA ASP A 188 -1.38 -6.81 -10.77
C ASP A 188 -1.96 -6.13 -12.01
N TRP A 189 -2.12 -4.80 -11.97
CA TRP A 189 -2.67 -4.04 -13.10
C TRP A 189 -1.67 -3.03 -13.62
N ARG A 190 -1.57 -2.90 -14.93
CA ARG A 190 -0.69 -1.93 -15.59
C ARG A 190 -1.53 -0.84 -16.23
N LEU A 191 -0.91 0.31 -16.51
CA LEU A 191 -1.58 1.44 -17.18
C LEU A 191 -2.33 1.04 -18.47
N LYS A 192 -1.82 0.06 -19.22
CA LYS A 192 -2.49 -0.47 -20.42
C LYS A 192 -3.86 -1.09 -20.12
N ASP A 193 -4.01 -1.73 -18.96
CA ASP A 193 -5.23 -2.40 -18.51
C ASP A 193 -6.30 -1.35 -18.18
N TYR A 194 -5.94 -0.32 -17.40
CA TYR A 194 -6.81 0.84 -17.15
C TYR A 194 -7.26 1.55 -18.43
N ARG A 195 -6.35 1.71 -19.40
CA ARG A 195 -6.66 2.31 -20.72
C ARG A 195 -7.60 1.43 -21.52
N ARG A 196 -7.48 0.11 -21.44
CA ARG A 196 -8.40 -0.85 -22.06
C ARG A 196 -9.80 -0.71 -21.46
N TRP A 197 -9.93 -0.80 -20.14
CA TRP A 197 -11.22 -0.67 -19.45
C TRP A 197 -11.92 0.65 -19.74
N SER A 198 -11.15 1.75 -19.78
CA SER A 198 -11.69 3.08 -20.15
C SER A 198 -12.26 3.11 -21.57
N LYS A 199 -11.62 2.43 -22.53
CA LYS A 199 -12.13 2.33 -23.92
C LYS A 199 -13.38 1.44 -23.99
N GLU A 200 -13.38 0.33 -23.27
CA GLU A 200 -14.52 -0.59 -23.19
C GLU A 200 -15.75 0.07 -22.56
N ALA A 201 -15.56 0.81 -21.46
CA ALA A 201 -16.62 1.58 -20.81
C ALA A 201 -17.24 2.62 -21.75
N LYS A 202 -16.42 3.35 -22.52
CA LYS A 202 -16.90 4.30 -23.54
C LYS A 202 -17.70 3.61 -24.65
N ARG A 203 -17.26 2.45 -25.13
CA ARG A 203 -17.98 1.67 -26.14
C ARG A 203 -19.33 1.17 -25.63
N LYS A 204 -19.39 0.65 -24.40
CA LYS A 204 -20.65 0.20 -23.77
C LYS A 204 -21.62 1.37 -23.59
N SER A 205 -21.14 2.53 -23.13
CA SER A 205 -21.96 3.75 -23.01
C SER A 205 -22.48 4.24 -24.37
N SER A 206 -21.65 4.20 -25.42
CA SER A 206 -22.07 4.57 -26.78
C SER A 206 -23.12 3.61 -27.38
N LYS A 207 -23.03 2.30 -27.09
CA LYS A 207 -24.04 1.31 -27.50
C LYS A 207 -25.36 1.43 -26.74
N MET A 208 -25.33 1.86 -25.48
CA MET A 208 -26.55 2.18 -24.74
C MET A 208 -27.25 3.44 -25.26
N LEU A 209 -26.50 4.39 -25.83
CA LEU A 209 -27.03 5.63 -26.42
C LEU A 209 -27.59 5.44 -27.83
N PHE A 210 -27.12 4.42 -28.57
CA PHE A 210 -27.59 4.04 -29.89
C PHE A 210 -27.72 2.52 -29.96
N PRO A 211 -28.81 1.93 -29.43
CA PRO A 211 -29.06 0.51 -29.62
C PRO A 211 -29.23 0.24 -31.12
N ASP A 212 -28.60 -0.83 -31.62
CA ASP A 212 -28.76 -1.25 -33.01
C ASP A 212 -30.26 -1.40 -33.32
N PRO A 213 -30.76 -0.86 -34.45
CA PRO A 213 -32.15 -1.02 -34.82
C PRO A 213 -32.44 -2.53 -35.01
N MET A 214 -33.48 -3.03 -34.34
CA MET A 214 -34.04 -4.36 -34.58
C MET A 214 -34.50 -4.52 -36.03
#